data_AF-A0A4Q7ALQ4-F1
#
_entry.id   AF-A0A4Q7ALQ4-F1
#
_cell.length_a   1.000
_cell.length_b   1.000
_cell.length_c   1.000
_cell.angle_alpha   90.00
_cell.angle_beta   90.00
_cell.angle_gamma   90.00
#
_symmetry.space_group_name_H-M   'P 1'
#
loop_
_entity.id
_entity.type
_entity.pdbx_description
1 polymer ?
#
loop_
_entity_poly.entity_id
_entity_poly.type
_entity_poly.pdbx_seq_one_letter_code
_entity_poly.pdbx_strand_id
1 'polypeptide(L)'
;MNLIDIYHNELCDLICRISIDKDGWLNFSKRLLEILDASYVHIQAIDLHYNTVSFSNGHGTYPKEYYASTELDYIRYPIEDDPRWEKFLDPNRKGWYQCHTHVSEDFVQNSDLYQKILLPVGLRYVATHELIWNEKLCVFLSISTTTERKPLNQTELEFLDTLLPHLKRVVMSQKNIYEFSHDNIVGYNLIDLLKQPIILLNLSGQVVHLNQKANFFLQNNKNIKIENNKLVLSACSQNQFIDYLYQVEKTFRYKPEELDQFKNSVFFTKNSNIQFGINLLVSEKEKSFFGIRPLIMLCFTENLILKDENIQSNKIKYVLEHETLKYKYKLSKREIEVCEWFVNGLKLEQISVQMNITLNSVRTYFKNIFHKMECNSQVELMQLLMNLTT
;
A
#
# COMPACT_ATOMS: atom_id res chain seq x y z
N MET A 1 -2.81 -33.08 -22.62
CA MET A 1 -1.70 -32.15 -22.29
C MET A 1 -2.28 -30.77 -22.44
N ASN A 2 -2.45 -30.07 -21.33
CA ASN A 2 -3.03 -28.74 -21.32
C ASN A 2 -2.03 -27.77 -21.94
N LEU A 3 -2.52 -26.71 -22.61
CA LEU A 3 -1.66 -25.71 -23.26
C LEU A 3 -0.67 -25.06 -22.30
N ILE A 4 -1.00 -25.01 -21.00
CA ILE A 4 -0.15 -24.44 -19.96
C ILE A 4 1.05 -25.34 -19.57
N ASP A 5 0.94 -26.65 -19.79
CA ASP A 5 1.97 -27.63 -19.38
C ASP A 5 3.30 -27.40 -20.11
N ILE A 6 3.28 -26.72 -21.27
CA ILE A 6 4.48 -26.39 -22.05
C ILE A 6 5.43 -25.45 -21.28
N TYR A 7 4.91 -24.68 -20.32
CA TYR A 7 5.69 -23.74 -19.51
C TYR A 7 6.26 -24.36 -18.23
N HIS A 8 5.97 -25.63 -17.94
CA HIS A 8 6.36 -26.29 -16.70
C HIS A 8 7.88 -26.22 -16.47
N ASN A 9 8.68 -26.66 -17.46
CA ASN A 9 10.14 -26.71 -17.31
C ASN A 9 10.73 -25.30 -17.17
N GLU A 10 10.18 -24.32 -17.89
CA GLU A 10 10.59 -22.91 -17.79
C GLU A 10 10.37 -22.37 -16.37
N LEU A 11 9.18 -22.59 -15.80
CA LEU A 11 8.88 -22.15 -14.44
C LEU A 11 9.70 -22.89 -13.39
N CYS A 12 9.97 -24.18 -13.57
CA CYS A 12 10.85 -24.94 -12.67
C CYS A 12 12.28 -24.39 -12.66
N ASP A 13 12.80 -23.97 -13.82
CA ASP A 13 14.12 -23.32 -13.90
C ASP A 13 14.12 -21.96 -13.19
N LEU A 14 13.05 -21.17 -13.35
CA LEU A 14 12.89 -19.90 -12.64
C LEU A 14 12.77 -20.10 -11.11
N ILE A 15 12.04 -21.13 -10.67
CA ILE A 15 11.94 -21.49 -9.25
C ILE A 15 13.32 -21.83 -8.68
N CYS A 16 14.13 -22.63 -9.39
CA CYS A 16 15.48 -22.96 -8.94
C CYS A 16 16.39 -21.73 -8.79
N ARG A 17 16.14 -20.67 -9.57
CA ARG A 17 16.90 -19.42 -9.52
C ARG A 17 16.49 -18.48 -8.39
N ILE A 18 15.32 -18.69 -7.76
CA ILE A 18 14.84 -17.86 -6.63
C ILE A 18 15.91 -17.72 -5.54
N SER A 19 16.65 -18.79 -5.24
CA SER A 19 17.65 -18.77 -4.17
C SER A 19 19.00 -18.17 -4.53
N ILE A 20 19.23 -17.90 -5.82
CA ILE A 20 20.55 -17.54 -6.37
C ILE A 20 20.53 -16.10 -6.89
N ASP A 21 19.46 -15.74 -7.61
CA ASP A 21 19.31 -14.45 -8.25
C ASP A 21 18.61 -13.47 -7.31
N LYS A 22 19.16 -12.26 -7.16
CA LYS A 22 18.55 -11.18 -6.34
C LYS A 22 17.10 -10.89 -6.76
N ASP A 23 16.81 -10.98 -8.05
CA ASP A 23 15.49 -10.76 -8.63
C ASP A 23 14.75 -12.07 -8.95
N GLY A 24 15.18 -13.21 -8.40
CA GLY A 24 14.63 -14.52 -8.73
C GLY A 24 13.12 -14.63 -8.46
N TRP A 25 12.65 -14.12 -7.31
CA TRP A 25 11.23 -14.02 -7.00
C TRP A 25 10.45 -13.13 -7.99
N LEU A 26 11.02 -12.00 -8.39
CA LEU A 26 10.41 -11.09 -9.35
C LEU A 26 10.26 -11.77 -10.73
N ASN A 27 11.31 -12.42 -11.20
CA ASN A 27 11.33 -13.09 -12.50
C ASN A 27 10.32 -14.24 -12.56
N PHE A 28 10.30 -15.09 -11.53
CA PHE A 28 9.31 -16.16 -11.41
C PHE A 28 7.88 -15.59 -11.35
N SER A 29 7.63 -14.62 -10.47
CA SER A 29 6.28 -14.05 -10.28
C SER A 29 5.76 -13.41 -11.57
N LYS A 30 6.60 -12.62 -12.25
CA LYS A 30 6.23 -11.97 -13.51
C LYS A 30 5.85 -13.00 -14.56
N ARG A 31 6.64 -14.06 -14.71
CA ARG A 31 6.37 -15.10 -15.71
C ARG A 31 5.11 -15.89 -15.39
N LEU A 32 4.89 -16.20 -14.11
CA LEU A 32 3.68 -16.88 -13.66
C LEU A 32 2.42 -16.05 -13.93
N LEU A 33 2.48 -14.73 -13.65
CA LEU A 33 1.37 -13.80 -13.93
C LEU A 33 1.02 -13.77 -15.42
N GLU A 34 2.02 -13.73 -16.31
CA GLU A 34 1.82 -13.77 -17.77
C GLU A 34 1.14 -15.07 -18.24
N ILE A 35 1.57 -16.21 -17.69
CA ILE A 35 1.04 -17.53 -18.09
C ILE A 35 -0.41 -17.72 -17.62
N LEU A 36 -0.71 -17.30 -16.39
CA LEU A 36 -2.04 -17.45 -15.79
C LEU A 36 -3.00 -16.32 -16.15
N ASP A 37 -2.52 -15.23 -16.76
CA ASP A 37 -3.24 -13.96 -16.88
C ASP A 37 -3.79 -13.51 -15.51
N ALA A 38 -2.94 -13.59 -14.48
CA ALA A 38 -3.26 -13.23 -13.10
C ALA A 38 -2.81 -11.79 -12.80
N SER A 39 -3.41 -11.16 -11.77
CA SER A 39 -3.11 -9.76 -11.42
C SER A 39 -1.99 -9.61 -10.40
N TYR A 40 -1.86 -10.56 -9.47
CA TYR A 40 -0.90 -10.48 -8.37
C TYR A 40 -0.48 -11.86 -7.85
N VAL A 41 0.81 -12.00 -7.52
CA VAL A 41 1.39 -13.16 -6.84
C VAL A 41 2.06 -12.66 -5.58
N HIS A 42 1.79 -13.31 -4.46
CA HIS A 42 2.27 -12.89 -3.14
C HIS A 42 2.76 -14.09 -2.36
N ILE A 43 4.00 -14.03 -1.89
CA ILE A 43 4.47 -14.93 -0.83
C ILE A 43 4.51 -14.16 0.50
N GLN A 44 3.89 -14.75 1.51
CA GLN A 44 3.90 -14.23 2.88
C GLN A 44 4.28 -15.33 3.86
N ALA A 45 4.97 -14.93 4.93
CA ALA A 45 5.25 -15.80 6.06
C ALA A 45 4.71 -15.19 7.35
N ILE A 46 4.15 -16.05 8.19
CA ILE A 46 3.73 -15.74 9.55
C ILE A 46 4.57 -16.61 10.49
N ASP A 47 5.33 -15.97 11.37
CA ASP A 47 5.99 -16.63 12.49
C ASP A 47 4.96 -16.77 13.62
N LEU A 48 4.56 -18.01 13.87
CA LEU A 48 3.49 -18.36 14.81
C LEU A 48 3.92 -18.21 16.27
N HIS A 49 5.23 -18.18 16.58
CA HIS A 49 5.70 -17.95 17.95
C HIS A 49 5.47 -16.50 18.39
N TYR A 50 5.67 -15.56 17.45
CA TYR A 50 5.51 -14.13 17.69
C TYR A 50 4.15 -13.60 17.19
N ASN A 51 3.38 -14.44 16.50
CA ASN A 51 2.15 -14.08 15.81
C ASN A 51 2.33 -12.85 14.90
N THR A 52 3.40 -12.86 14.11
CA THR A 52 3.83 -11.71 13.29
C THR A 52 4.07 -12.14 11.85
N VAL A 53 3.72 -11.27 10.91
CA VAL A 53 4.11 -11.39 9.51
C VAL A 53 5.62 -11.13 9.45
N SER A 54 6.37 -12.20 9.24
CA SER A 54 7.83 -12.21 9.24
C SER A 54 8.43 -12.01 7.85
N PHE A 55 7.63 -12.24 6.80
CA PHE A 55 8.04 -12.00 5.42
C PHE A 55 6.84 -11.62 4.57
N SER A 56 7.01 -10.66 3.67
CA SER A 56 6.00 -10.28 2.67
C SER A 56 6.73 -9.87 1.39
N ASN A 57 6.42 -10.54 0.28
CA ASN A 57 6.95 -10.17 -1.03
C ASN A 57 5.91 -10.48 -2.10
N GLY A 58 5.34 -9.42 -2.67
CA GLY A 58 4.32 -9.56 -3.71
C GLY A 58 4.61 -8.71 -4.94
N HIS A 59 4.12 -9.22 -6.07
CA HIS A 59 4.35 -8.69 -7.40
C HIS A 59 3.07 -8.75 -8.21
N GLY A 60 2.78 -7.69 -8.96
CA GLY A 60 1.67 -7.69 -9.89
C GLY A 60 1.80 -6.62 -10.96
N THR A 61 0.67 -6.29 -11.57
CA THR A 61 0.62 -5.40 -12.75
C THR A 61 0.84 -3.92 -12.44
N TYR A 62 0.62 -3.48 -11.21
CA TYR A 62 0.81 -2.08 -10.77
C TYR A 62 2.21 -1.83 -10.16
N PRO A 63 2.66 -0.57 -10.09
CA PRO A 63 3.88 -0.20 -9.37
C PRO A 63 3.84 -0.63 -7.90
N LYS A 64 5.01 -0.92 -7.31
CA LYS A 64 5.12 -1.42 -5.93
C LYS A 64 4.55 -0.45 -4.90
N GLU A 65 4.66 0.84 -5.13
CA GLU A 65 4.18 1.91 -4.25
C GLU A 65 2.64 1.89 -4.15
N TYR A 66 1.97 1.53 -5.25
CA TYR A 66 0.50 1.44 -5.27
C TYR A 66 0.01 0.24 -4.45
N TYR A 67 0.69 -0.91 -4.58
CA TYR A 67 0.43 -2.05 -3.69
C TYR A 67 0.78 -1.76 -2.23
N ALA A 68 1.85 -1.00 -1.97
CA ALA A 68 2.25 -0.65 -0.62
C ALA A 68 1.19 0.21 0.10
N SER A 69 0.61 1.19 -0.60
CA SER A 69 -0.51 1.97 -0.05
C SER A 69 -1.73 1.10 0.25
N THR A 70 -2.07 0.19 -0.66
CA THR A 70 -3.19 -0.75 -0.48
C THR A 70 -2.96 -1.73 0.67
N GLU A 71 -1.75 -2.25 0.83
CA GLU A 71 -1.40 -3.16 1.93
C GLU A 71 -1.45 -2.41 3.27
N LEU A 72 -1.05 -1.14 3.32
CA LEU A 72 -1.21 -0.30 4.51
C LEU A 72 -2.69 -0.09 4.88
N ASP A 73 -3.55 0.17 3.89
CA ASP A 73 -4.99 0.30 4.11
C ASP A 73 -5.59 -1.03 4.59
N TYR A 74 -5.16 -2.16 4.00
CA TYR A 74 -5.57 -3.49 4.43
C TYR A 74 -5.12 -3.80 5.87
N ILE A 75 -3.90 -3.44 6.27
CA ILE A 75 -3.41 -3.63 7.65
C ILE A 75 -4.27 -2.87 8.67
N ARG A 76 -4.90 -1.76 8.27
CA ARG A 76 -5.81 -0.98 9.13
C ARG A 76 -7.26 -1.44 9.06
N TYR A 77 -7.62 -2.27 8.08
CA TYR A 77 -8.94 -2.83 7.98
C TYR A 77 -9.17 -3.88 9.08
N PRO A 78 -10.30 -3.81 9.84
CA PRO A 78 -10.59 -4.74 10.93
C PRO A 78 -10.51 -6.22 10.49
N ILE A 79 -9.93 -7.09 11.32
CA ILE A 79 -9.77 -8.51 10.97
C ILE A 79 -11.14 -9.20 10.96
N GLU A 80 -11.96 -8.89 11.94
CA GLU A 80 -13.31 -9.41 12.15
C GLU A 80 -14.26 -9.15 10.97
N ASP A 81 -13.99 -8.10 10.20
CA ASP A 81 -14.77 -7.72 9.02
C ASP A 81 -14.27 -8.38 7.73
N ASP A 82 -13.25 -9.25 7.81
CA ASP A 82 -12.71 -10.01 6.68
C ASP A 82 -13.03 -11.51 6.80
N PRO A 83 -14.08 -12.00 6.10
CA PRO A 83 -14.55 -13.38 6.23
C PRO A 83 -13.56 -14.42 5.68
N ARG A 84 -12.47 -13.99 5.03
CA ARG A 84 -11.47 -14.89 4.44
C ARG A 84 -10.65 -15.58 5.53
N TRP A 85 -10.37 -14.91 6.65
CA TRP A 85 -9.49 -15.44 7.70
C TRP A 85 -9.99 -16.74 8.31
N GLU A 86 -11.31 -16.89 8.46
CA GLU A 86 -11.94 -18.09 9.04
C GLU A 86 -11.54 -19.37 8.27
N LYS A 87 -11.48 -19.28 6.94
CA LYS A 87 -11.19 -20.42 6.06
C LYS A 87 -9.74 -20.47 5.61
N PHE A 88 -9.03 -19.34 5.63
CA PHE A 88 -7.65 -19.24 5.18
C PHE A 88 -6.70 -20.04 6.07
N LEU A 89 -6.85 -19.95 7.40
CA LEU A 89 -6.02 -20.66 8.39
C LEU A 89 -6.67 -21.93 8.94
N ASP A 90 -7.70 -22.50 8.29
CA ASP A 90 -8.33 -23.74 8.75
C ASP A 90 -7.32 -24.91 8.69
N PRO A 91 -6.94 -25.53 9.83
CA PRO A 91 -5.98 -26.63 9.87
C PRO A 91 -6.47 -27.90 9.18
N ASN A 92 -7.78 -28.02 8.91
CA ASN A 92 -8.36 -29.16 8.19
C ASN A 92 -8.44 -28.94 6.68
N ARG A 93 -8.07 -27.75 6.19
CA ARG A 93 -8.07 -27.41 4.77
C ARG A 93 -7.15 -28.35 3.99
N LYS A 94 -7.62 -28.81 2.83
CA LYS A 94 -6.81 -29.60 1.89
C LYS A 94 -6.74 -28.88 0.54
N GLY A 95 -5.53 -28.78 0.01
CA GLY A 95 -5.28 -28.14 -1.28
C GLY A 95 -5.48 -26.62 -1.25
N TRP A 96 -5.80 -26.06 -2.41
CA TRP A 96 -5.97 -24.62 -2.60
C TRP A 96 -7.19 -24.07 -1.85
N TYR A 97 -6.97 -23.05 -1.03
CA TYR A 97 -8.03 -22.12 -0.65
C TYR A 97 -8.42 -21.28 -1.86
N GLN A 98 -9.72 -21.03 -2.04
CA GLN A 98 -10.23 -20.03 -2.97
C GLN A 98 -11.33 -19.20 -2.32
N CYS A 99 -11.18 -17.88 -2.29
CA CYS A 99 -12.08 -17.01 -1.52
C CYS A 99 -13.54 -17.06 -1.98
N HIS A 100 -13.79 -17.21 -3.28
CA HIS A 100 -15.13 -17.20 -3.87
C HIS A 100 -16.02 -18.38 -3.47
N THR A 101 -15.47 -19.38 -2.78
CA THR A 101 -16.23 -20.55 -2.31
C THR A 101 -17.14 -20.25 -1.11
N HIS A 102 -16.87 -19.15 -0.39
CA HIS A 102 -17.61 -18.74 0.81
C HIS A 102 -17.81 -17.22 0.90
N VAL A 103 -16.95 -16.41 0.26
CA VAL A 103 -17.18 -14.97 0.12
C VAL A 103 -18.23 -14.74 -0.97
N SER A 104 -19.41 -14.26 -0.58
CA SER A 104 -20.51 -13.98 -1.52
C SER A 104 -20.23 -12.75 -2.38
N GLU A 105 -20.85 -12.69 -3.55
CA GLU A 105 -20.82 -11.47 -4.39
C GLU A 105 -21.49 -10.28 -3.70
N ASP A 106 -22.53 -10.53 -2.89
CA ASP A 106 -23.19 -9.49 -2.10
C ASP A 106 -22.23 -8.83 -1.11
N PHE A 107 -21.42 -9.62 -0.39
CA PHE A 107 -20.39 -9.07 0.50
C PHE A 107 -19.35 -8.25 -0.28
N VAL A 108 -18.95 -8.72 -1.45
CA VAL A 108 -17.96 -8.02 -2.28
C VAL A 108 -18.50 -6.68 -2.78
N GLN A 109 -19.77 -6.61 -3.15
CA GLN A 109 -20.40 -5.37 -3.62
C GLN A 109 -20.56 -4.34 -2.49
N ASN A 110 -20.79 -4.80 -1.25
CA ASN A 110 -21.15 -3.93 -0.13
C ASN A 110 -20.01 -3.67 0.87
N SER A 111 -18.87 -4.36 0.77
CA SER A 111 -17.76 -4.19 1.72
C SER A 111 -16.70 -3.19 1.28
N ASP A 112 -16.25 -2.38 2.23
CA ASP A 112 -15.13 -1.46 2.04
C ASP A 112 -13.82 -2.20 1.71
N LEU A 113 -13.63 -3.41 2.25
CA LEU A 113 -12.51 -4.28 1.93
C LEU A 113 -12.37 -4.46 0.41
N TYR A 114 -13.45 -4.80 -0.29
CA TYR A 114 -13.38 -4.99 -1.73
C TYR A 114 -13.46 -3.67 -2.48
N GLN A 115 -14.44 -2.83 -2.18
CA GLN A 115 -14.71 -1.63 -2.98
C GLN A 115 -13.58 -0.58 -2.88
N LYS A 116 -13.02 -0.38 -1.68
CA LYS A 116 -12.05 0.70 -1.44
C LYS A 116 -10.61 0.21 -1.46
N ILE A 117 -10.36 -1.04 -1.08
CA ILE A 117 -8.99 -1.56 -0.88
C ILE A 117 -8.58 -2.50 -2.01
N LEU A 118 -9.28 -3.62 -2.21
CA LEU A 118 -8.78 -4.69 -3.09
C LEU A 118 -9.12 -4.53 -4.57
N LEU A 119 -10.35 -4.14 -4.94
CA LEU A 119 -10.75 -3.99 -6.35
C LEU A 119 -10.00 -2.90 -7.11
N PRO A 120 -9.66 -1.72 -6.52
CA PRO A 120 -8.91 -0.67 -7.20
C PRO A 120 -7.51 -1.09 -7.68
N VAL A 121 -6.94 -2.15 -7.10
CA VAL A 121 -5.66 -2.77 -7.52
C VAL A 121 -5.86 -4.10 -8.24
N GLY A 122 -7.07 -4.41 -8.69
CA GLY A 122 -7.36 -5.61 -9.48
C GLY A 122 -7.30 -6.91 -8.67
N LEU A 123 -7.48 -6.86 -7.35
CA LEU A 123 -7.49 -8.03 -6.47
C LEU A 123 -8.93 -8.42 -6.15
N ARG A 124 -9.55 -9.27 -6.97
CA ARG A 124 -10.93 -9.73 -6.74
C ARG A 124 -10.98 -11.13 -6.14
N TYR A 125 -10.35 -12.07 -6.82
CA TYR A 125 -10.30 -13.46 -6.39
C TYR A 125 -8.90 -13.76 -5.92
N VAL A 126 -8.78 -14.56 -4.86
CA VAL A 126 -7.50 -15.05 -4.37
C VAL A 126 -7.57 -16.57 -4.19
N ALA A 127 -6.52 -17.25 -4.66
CA ALA A 127 -6.25 -18.64 -4.38
C ALA A 127 -4.94 -18.74 -3.59
N THR A 128 -4.92 -19.56 -2.53
CA THR A 128 -3.74 -19.66 -1.66
C THR A 128 -3.42 -21.10 -1.29
N HIS A 129 -2.14 -21.44 -1.34
CA HIS A 129 -1.61 -22.72 -0.90
C HIS A 129 -0.42 -22.53 0.06
N GLU A 130 -0.30 -23.38 1.08
CA GLU A 130 0.86 -23.39 1.97
C GLU A 130 2.07 -24.03 1.29
N LEU A 131 3.23 -23.39 1.47
CA LEU A 131 4.55 -23.91 1.15
C LEU A 131 5.22 -24.51 2.40
N ILE A 132 5.00 -23.88 3.56
CA ILE A 132 5.39 -24.40 4.88
C ILE A 132 4.21 -24.22 5.82
N TRP A 133 3.87 -25.25 6.58
CA TRP A 133 2.95 -25.14 7.71
C TRP A 133 3.44 -26.08 8.82
N ASN A 134 3.95 -25.51 9.91
CA ASN A 134 4.34 -26.23 11.11
C ASN A 134 4.10 -25.35 12.35
N GLU A 135 4.46 -25.83 13.54
CA GLU A 135 4.26 -25.12 14.81
C GLU A 135 4.97 -23.76 14.90
N LYS A 136 6.03 -23.54 14.12
CA LYS A 136 6.81 -22.30 14.13
C LYS A 136 6.41 -21.32 13.04
N LEU A 137 6.23 -21.83 11.83
CA LEU A 137 6.23 -21.00 10.63
C LEU A 137 5.14 -21.43 9.66
N CYS A 138 4.42 -20.45 9.15
CA CYS A 138 3.43 -20.61 8.11
C CYS A 138 3.79 -19.76 6.90
N VAL A 139 4.18 -20.38 5.79
CA VAL A 139 4.52 -19.70 4.53
C VAL A 139 3.49 -20.06 3.48
N PHE A 140 2.90 -19.06 2.84
CA PHE A 140 1.86 -19.24 1.84
C PHE A 140 2.20 -18.52 0.54
N LEU A 141 1.79 -19.14 -0.57
CA LEU A 141 1.75 -18.52 -1.89
C LEU A 141 0.30 -18.20 -2.24
N SER A 142 0.01 -16.93 -2.49
CA SER A 142 -1.28 -16.44 -2.92
C SER A 142 -1.20 -15.91 -4.34
N ILE A 143 -2.21 -16.23 -5.14
CA ILE A 143 -2.35 -15.77 -6.52
C ILE A 143 -3.72 -15.11 -6.63
N SER A 144 -3.75 -13.88 -7.12
CA SER A 144 -4.98 -13.11 -7.27
C SER A 144 -5.30 -12.83 -8.74
N THR A 145 -6.59 -12.73 -9.04
CA THR A 145 -7.11 -12.39 -10.37
C THR A 145 -8.16 -11.29 -10.27
N THR A 146 -8.42 -10.62 -11.40
CA THR A 146 -9.43 -9.56 -11.49
C THR A 146 -10.86 -10.12 -11.62
N THR A 147 -11.85 -9.22 -11.55
CA THR A 147 -13.27 -9.56 -11.73
C THR A 147 -13.57 -10.12 -13.11
N GLU A 148 -12.92 -9.58 -14.14
CA GLU A 148 -13.07 -9.98 -15.55
C GLU A 148 -12.42 -11.34 -15.79
N ARG A 149 -11.23 -11.56 -15.23
CA ARG A 149 -10.45 -12.79 -15.40
C ARG A 149 -11.10 -14.02 -14.76
N LYS A 150 -11.96 -13.81 -13.75
CA LYS A 150 -12.58 -14.87 -12.93
C LYS A 150 -11.56 -15.63 -12.07
N PRO A 151 -12.00 -16.46 -11.11
CA PRO A 151 -11.08 -17.26 -10.30
C PRO A 151 -10.23 -18.21 -11.14
N LEU A 152 -9.10 -18.65 -10.57
CA LEU A 152 -8.34 -19.75 -11.16
C LEU A 152 -9.21 -21.01 -11.26
N ASN A 153 -9.20 -21.64 -12.43
CA ASN A 153 -9.96 -22.85 -12.69
C ASN A 153 -9.19 -24.11 -12.26
N GLN A 154 -9.86 -25.26 -12.28
CA GLN A 154 -9.29 -26.54 -11.85
C GLN A 154 -8.01 -26.92 -12.60
N THR A 155 -7.95 -26.69 -13.92
CA THR A 155 -6.77 -26.99 -14.74
C THR A 155 -5.56 -26.13 -14.35
N GLU A 156 -5.79 -24.87 -14.01
CA GLU A 156 -4.73 -23.96 -13.54
C GLU A 156 -4.22 -24.36 -12.15
N LEU A 157 -5.13 -24.77 -11.25
CA LEU A 157 -4.75 -25.28 -9.92
C LEU A 157 -3.94 -26.58 -10.02
N GLU A 158 -4.37 -27.51 -10.88
CA GLU A 158 -3.63 -28.76 -11.15
C GLU A 158 -2.24 -28.48 -11.73
N PHE A 159 -2.12 -27.50 -12.63
CA PHE A 159 -0.82 -27.05 -13.12
C PHE A 159 0.04 -26.47 -11.99
N LEU A 160 -0.51 -25.60 -11.15
CA LEU A 160 0.22 -25.04 -10.00
C LEU A 160 0.67 -26.13 -9.02
N ASP A 161 -0.14 -27.18 -8.81
CA ASP A 161 0.21 -28.33 -7.97
C ASP A 161 1.49 -29.03 -8.46
N THR A 162 1.74 -29.05 -9.78
CA THR A 162 3.00 -29.60 -10.32
C THR A 162 4.24 -28.77 -9.93
N LEU A 163 4.07 -27.46 -9.72
CA LEU A 163 5.15 -26.54 -9.34
C LEU A 163 5.41 -26.52 -7.82
N LEU A 164 4.39 -26.85 -7.00
CA LEU A 164 4.48 -26.78 -5.54
C LEU A 164 5.68 -27.57 -4.95
N PRO A 165 6.02 -28.80 -5.39
CA PRO A 165 7.18 -29.52 -4.87
C PRO A 165 8.50 -28.77 -5.06
N HIS A 166 8.65 -28.06 -6.18
CA HIS A 166 9.84 -27.26 -6.48
C HIS A 166 9.90 -26.01 -5.61
N LEU A 167 8.77 -25.30 -5.49
CA LEU A 167 8.65 -24.13 -4.61
C LEU A 167 8.92 -24.49 -3.15
N LYS A 168 8.30 -25.57 -2.65
CA LYS A 168 8.48 -26.07 -1.28
C LYS A 168 9.95 -26.37 -1.00
N ARG A 169 10.67 -26.97 -1.95
CA ARG A 169 12.11 -27.25 -1.80
C ARG A 169 12.94 -25.98 -1.63
N VAL A 170 12.71 -24.98 -2.47
CA VAL A 170 13.47 -23.71 -2.43
C VAL A 170 13.12 -22.87 -1.21
N VAL A 171 11.83 -22.79 -0.86
CA VAL A 171 11.39 -22.08 0.35
C VAL A 171 11.94 -22.76 1.61
N MET A 172 11.97 -24.10 1.64
CA MET A 172 12.55 -24.83 2.77
C MET A 172 14.07 -24.65 2.89
N SER A 173 14.81 -24.60 1.77
CA SER A 173 16.27 -24.39 1.82
C SER A 173 16.66 -23.01 2.33
N GLN A 174 15.75 -22.02 2.21
CA GLN A 174 15.94 -20.65 2.68
C GLN A 174 15.06 -20.29 3.88
N LYS A 175 14.65 -21.28 4.69
CA LYS A 175 13.68 -21.12 5.78
C LYS A 175 13.96 -19.91 6.69
N ASN A 176 15.23 -19.65 7.02
CA ASN A 176 15.63 -18.58 7.94
C ASN A 176 15.22 -17.17 7.46
N ILE A 177 15.07 -16.95 6.16
CA ILE A 177 14.64 -15.65 5.60
C ILE A 177 13.17 -15.36 5.93
N TYR A 178 12.38 -16.41 6.18
CA TYR A 178 10.97 -16.31 6.49
C TYR A 178 10.69 -16.25 7.99
N GLU A 179 11.68 -16.39 8.86
CA GLU A 179 11.51 -16.29 10.31
C GLU A 179 11.56 -14.83 10.78
N PHE A 180 10.87 -14.50 11.87
CA PHE A 180 10.82 -13.12 12.35
C PHE A 180 12.20 -12.62 12.80
N SER A 181 12.55 -11.39 12.39
CA SER A 181 13.76 -10.69 12.83
C SER A 181 13.45 -9.24 13.16
N HIS A 182 14.01 -8.76 14.28
CA HIS A 182 13.91 -7.35 14.68
C HIS A 182 14.65 -6.41 13.72
N ASP A 183 15.63 -6.93 12.98
CA ASP A 183 16.41 -6.15 12.01
C ASP A 183 15.66 -5.99 10.66
N ASN A 184 14.62 -6.79 10.41
CA ASN A 184 13.88 -6.79 9.16
C ASN A 184 12.37 -6.88 9.41
N ILE A 185 11.81 -5.82 9.99
CA ILE A 185 10.36 -5.69 10.23
C ILE A 185 9.66 -5.42 8.90
N VAL A 186 8.71 -6.27 8.52
CA VAL A 186 7.98 -6.20 7.23
C VAL A 186 7.30 -4.85 7.03
N GLY A 187 6.66 -4.32 8.09
CA GLY A 187 6.01 -3.02 8.05
C GLY A 187 6.97 -1.87 7.72
N TYR A 188 8.27 -1.96 8.04
CA TYR A 188 9.23 -0.89 7.71
C TYR A 188 9.53 -0.87 6.21
N ASN A 189 9.71 -2.05 5.61
CA ASN A 189 9.88 -2.18 4.16
C ASN A 189 8.66 -1.63 3.39
N LEU A 190 7.45 -1.83 3.94
CA LEU A 190 6.22 -1.26 3.39
C LEU A 190 6.24 0.27 3.41
N ILE A 191 6.62 0.86 4.55
CA ILE A 191 6.70 2.31 4.75
C ILE A 191 7.74 2.96 3.83
N ASP A 192 8.84 2.27 3.53
CA ASP A 192 9.88 2.74 2.63
C ASP A 192 9.43 2.89 1.17
N LEU A 193 8.38 2.15 0.77
CA LEU A 193 7.77 2.26 -0.56
C LEU A 193 6.74 3.40 -0.67
N LEU A 194 6.34 4.02 0.44
CA LEU A 194 5.32 5.07 0.42
C LEU A 194 5.90 6.42 0.00
N LYS A 195 5.10 7.17 -0.77
CA LYS A 195 5.52 8.45 -1.38
C LYS A 195 5.56 9.62 -0.40
N GLN A 196 4.83 9.52 0.71
CA GLN A 196 4.76 10.56 1.73
C GLN A 196 5.91 10.44 2.73
N PRO A 197 6.40 11.54 3.32
CA PRO A 197 7.35 11.48 4.43
C PRO A 197 6.70 10.84 5.66
N ILE A 198 7.28 9.73 6.14
CA ILE A 198 6.77 8.97 7.29
C ILE A 198 7.86 8.78 8.34
N ILE A 199 7.51 9.04 9.60
CA ILE A 199 8.34 8.76 10.77
C ILE A 199 7.56 7.85 11.71
N LEU A 200 8.14 6.74 12.12
CA LEU A 200 7.60 5.86 13.15
C LEU A 200 8.27 6.17 14.49
N LEU A 201 7.45 6.33 15.52
CA LEU A 201 7.87 6.52 16.90
C LEU A 201 7.39 5.36 17.78
N ASN A 202 8.11 5.06 18.85
CA ASN A 202 7.52 4.32 19.97
C ASN A 202 6.65 5.26 20.84
N LEU A 203 5.90 4.70 21.79
CA LEU A 203 5.00 5.51 22.65
C LEU A 203 5.74 6.56 23.50
N SER A 204 7.03 6.37 23.75
CA SER A 204 7.89 7.31 24.47
C SER A 204 8.48 8.41 23.57
N GLY A 205 8.06 8.46 22.30
CA GLY A 205 8.45 9.50 21.34
C GLY A 205 9.83 9.31 20.72
N GLN A 206 10.45 8.13 20.87
CA GLN A 206 11.71 7.84 20.19
C GLN A 206 11.43 7.37 18.77
N VAL A 207 12.19 7.89 17.83
CA VAL A 207 12.17 7.50 16.42
C VAL A 207 12.71 6.08 16.29
N VAL A 208 11.90 5.19 15.73
CA VAL A 208 12.27 3.78 15.47
C VAL A 208 12.54 3.51 13.99
N HIS A 209 11.88 4.24 13.08
CA HIS A 209 12.07 4.12 11.63
C HIS A 209 11.65 5.42 10.95
N LEU A 210 12.23 5.71 9.79
CA LEU A 210 11.82 6.81 8.93
C LEU A 210 12.17 6.47 7.48
N ASN A 211 11.26 6.77 6.55
CA ASN A 211 11.51 6.46 5.13
C ASN A 211 12.43 7.51 4.47
N GLN A 212 12.87 7.21 3.24
CA GLN A 212 13.72 8.12 2.47
C GLN A 212 13.07 9.51 2.27
N LYS A 213 11.74 9.55 2.15
CA LYS A 213 10.98 10.81 2.02
C LYS A 213 11.03 11.64 3.30
N ALA A 214 10.96 11.03 4.47
CA ALA A 214 11.16 11.70 5.75
C ALA A 214 12.58 12.24 5.90
N ASN A 215 13.60 11.48 5.49
CA ASN A 215 14.98 11.98 5.45
C ASN A 215 15.10 13.26 4.62
N PHE A 216 14.60 13.23 3.38
CA PHE A 216 14.62 14.38 2.49
C PHE A 216 13.82 15.57 3.05
N PHE A 217 12.64 15.30 3.61
CA PHE A 217 11.80 16.30 4.25
C PHE A 217 12.54 16.99 5.41
N LEU A 218 13.16 16.23 6.32
CA LEU A 218 13.86 16.77 7.48
C LEU A 218 15.10 17.57 7.08
N GLN A 219 15.85 17.15 6.05
CA GLN A 219 17.02 17.90 5.56
C GLN A 219 16.65 19.28 5.01
N ASN A 220 15.46 19.41 4.41
CA ASN A 220 14.98 20.65 3.81
C ASN A 220 14.14 21.52 4.77
N ASN A 221 13.86 21.06 5.99
CA ASN A 221 13.05 21.77 6.97
C ASN A 221 13.84 22.15 8.22
N LYS A 222 14.01 23.44 8.49
CA LYS A 222 14.73 23.92 9.70
C LYS A 222 13.89 23.84 10.98
N ASN A 223 12.57 23.72 10.86
CA ASN A 223 11.63 23.80 11.97
C ASN A 223 11.34 22.45 12.62
N ILE A 224 11.77 21.35 12.01
CA ILE A 224 11.64 19.99 12.52
C ILE A 224 12.94 19.27 12.27
N LYS A 225 13.51 18.69 13.33
CA LYS A 225 14.74 17.90 13.24
C LYS A 225 14.66 16.70 14.17
N ILE A 226 15.58 15.77 14.00
CA ILE A 226 15.76 14.66 14.92
C ILE A 226 17.04 14.91 15.71
N GLU A 227 16.94 14.92 17.04
CA GLU A 227 18.09 14.99 17.94
C GLU A 227 17.94 13.90 19.02
N ASN A 228 19.01 13.14 19.27
CA ASN A 228 19.00 12.03 20.24
C ASN A 228 17.82 11.06 20.03
N ASN A 229 17.55 10.71 18.76
CA ASN A 229 16.43 9.86 18.34
C ASN A 229 15.04 10.39 18.74
N LYS A 230 14.86 11.68 18.96
CA LYS A 230 13.56 12.30 19.22
C LYS A 230 13.26 13.38 18.21
N LEU A 231 11.98 13.51 17.88
CA LEU A 231 11.49 14.62 17.07
C LEU A 231 11.55 15.91 17.89
N VAL A 232 12.25 16.90 17.36
CA VAL A 232 12.38 18.24 17.93
C VAL A 232 11.64 19.23 17.03
N LEU A 233 10.65 19.89 17.62
CA LEU A 233 9.78 20.92 17.07
C LEU A 233 10.11 22.30 17.67
N SER A 234 9.38 23.35 17.27
CA SER A 234 9.44 24.65 17.95
C SER A 234 9.02 24.52 19.43
N ALA A 235 9.61 25.32 20.33
CA ALA A 235 9.42 25.17 21.78
C ALA A 235 7.95 25.10 22.23
N CYS A 236 7.06 25.92 21.63
CA CYS A 236 5.63 25.87 21.93
C CYS A 236 4.97 24.57 21.45
N SER A 237 5.31 24.10 20.25
CA SER A 237 4.78 22.85 19.69
C SER A 237 5.38 21.61 20.36
N GLN A 238 6.62 21.68 20.83
CA GLN A 238 7.32 20.58 21.48
C GLN A 238 6.60 20.14 22.76
N ASN A 239 6.22 21.09 23.63
CA ASN A 239 5.51 20.78 24.87
C ASN A 239 4.15 20.14 24.58
N GLN A 240 3.40 20.71 23.61
CA GLN A 240 2.10 20.15 23.19
C GLN A 240 2.23 18.73 22.64
N PHE A 241 3.30 18.46 21.89
CA PHE A 241 3.55 17.12 21.33
C PHE A 241 3.95 16.12 22.42
N ILE A 242 4.78 16.52 23.39
CA ILE A 242 5.13 15.68 24.54
C ILE A 242 3.88 15.36 25.38
N ASP A 243 3.03 16.35 25.64
CA ASP A 243 1.77 16.15 26.35
C ASP A 243 0.85 15.19 25.59
N TYR A 244 0.76 15.32 24.26
CA TYR A 244 0.02 14.40 23.41
C TYR A 244 0.54 12.96 23.55
N LEU A 245 1.86 12.74 23.42
CA LEU A 245 2.48 11.43 23.58
C LEU A 245 2.24 10.84 24.98
N TYR A 246 2.29 11.66 26.02
CA TYR A 246 1.96 11.25 27.38
C TYR A 246 0.51 10.78 27.51
N GLN A 247 -0.46 11.51 26.91
CA GLN A 247 -1.85 11.07 26.93
C GLN A 247 -2.06 9.75 26.17
N VAL A 248 -1.37 9.56 25.04
CA VAL A 248 -1.39 8.27 24.32
C VAL A 248 -0.85 7.15 25.19
N GLU A 249 0.34 7.32 25.79
CA GLU A 249 0.95 6.28 26.63
C GLU A 249 0.10 5.97 27.88
N LYS A 250 -0.44 7.01 28.53
CA LYS A 250 -1.35 6.86 29.68
C LYS A 250 -2.60 6.09 29.29
N THR A 251 -3.23 6.44 28.17
CA THR A 251 -4.45 5.77 27.69
C THR A 251 -4.14 4.33 27.32
N PHE A 252 -3.01 4.07 26.66
CA PHE A 252 -2.57 2.72 26.32
C PHE A 252 -2.40 1.83 27.56
N ARG A 253 -1.87 2.37 28.67
CA ARG A 253 -1.62 1.60 29.90
C ARG A 253 -2.85 1.42 30.79
N TYR A 254 -3.72 2.41 30.87
CA TYR A 254 -4.78 2.45 31.90
C TYR A 254 -6.20 2.39 31.34
N LYS A 255 -6.40 2.69 30.05
CA LYS A 255 -7.72 2.80 29.40
C LYS A 255 -7.66 2.42 27.92
N PRO A 256 -7.25 1.18 27.59
CA PRO A 256 -7.06 0.77 26.19
C PRO A 256 -8.33 0.92 25.32
N GLU A 257 -9.52 0.85 25.91
CA GLU A 257 -10.82 1.08 25.26
C GLU A 257 -11.00 2.52 24.72
N GLU A 258 -10.26 3.49 25.25
CA GLU A 258 -10.30 4.89 24.79
C GLU A 258 -9.20 5.18 23.74
N LEU A 259 -8.42 4.18 23.28
CA LEU A 259 -7.30 4.41 22.35
C LEU A 259 -7.73 4.86 20.95
N ASP A 260 -8.91 4.46 20.51
CA ASP A 260 -9.42 4.79 19.17
C ASP A 260 -9.56 6.30 18.95
N GLN A 261 -9.69 7.10 20.02
CA GLN A 261 -9.73 8.56 19.93
C GLN A 261 -8.42 9.17 19.39
N PHE A 262 -7.31 8.43 19.46
CA PHE A 262 -5.99 8.85 18.97
C PHE A 262 -5.67 8.32 17.56
N LYS A 263 -6.56 7.52 16.95
CA LYS A 263 -6.41 7.10 15.56
C LYS A 263 -6.79 8.25 14.62
N ASN A 264 -6.05 8.40 13.52
CA ASN A 264 -6.27 9.43 12.50
C ASN A 264 -6.31 10.88 13.03
N SER A 265 -5.54 11.19 14.08
CA SER A 265 -5.49 12.55 14.61
C SER A 265 -4.55 13.43 13.76
N VAL A 266 -4.68 14.75 13.88
CA VAL A 266 -3.84 15.70 13.14
C VAL A 266 -3.17 16.63 14.13
N PHE A 267 -1.86 16.80 13.99
CA PHE A 267 -1.07 17.72 14.80
C PHE A 267 -0.64 18.93 13.98
N PHE A 268 -0.82 20.11 14.55
CA PHE A 268 -0.48 21.39 13.94
C PHE A 268 0.65 22.05 14.73
N THR A 269 1.73 22.41 14.05
CA THR A 269 2.80 23.18 14.67
C THR A 269 2.48 24.67 14.64
N LYS A 270 2.60 25.33 15.80
CA LYS A 270 2.52 26.79 15.86
C LYS A 270 3.78 27.38 15.20
N ASN A 271 3.57 28.35 14.31
CA ASN A 271 4.59 29.19 13.65
C ASN A 271 5.42 28.53 12.54
N SER A 272 5.27 27.24 12.24
CA SER A 272 6.04 26.60 11.15
C SER A 272 5.21 26.11 9.95
N ASN A 273 3.89 26.32 9.94
CA ASN A 273 2.97 25.82 8.89
C ASN A 273 3.09 24.31 8.60
N ILE A 274 3.67 23.53 9.52
CA ILE A 274 3.80 22.09 9.35
C ILE A 274 2.62 21.42 10.02
N GLN A 275 2.01 20.52 9.27
CA GLN A 275 0.94 19.66 9.73
C GLN A 275 1.34 18.22 9.45
N PHE A 276 1.06 17.33 10.38
CA PHE A 276 1.21 15.90 10.15
C PHE A 276 0.06 15.14 10.78
N GLY A 277 -0.39 14.10 10.07
CA GLY A 277 -1.30 13.10 10.61
C GLY A 277 -0.57 12.20 11.58
N ILE A 278 -1.26 11.79 12.64
CA ILE A 278 -0.79 10.83 13.62
C ILE A 278 -1.73 9.64 13.59
N ASN A 279 -1.15 8.46 13.44
CA ASN A 279 -1.86 7.20 13.46
C ASN A 279 -1.22 6.24 14.46
N LEU A 280 -2.06 5.64 15.29
CA LEU A 280 -1.63 4.71 16.31
C LEU A 280 -1.69 3.28 15.75
N LEU A 281 -0.56 2.59 15.71
CA LEU A 281 -0.41 1.20 15.24
C LEU A 281 -0.40 0.28 16.46
N VAL A 282 -1.58 -0.16 16.91
CA VAL A 282 -1.77 -0.85 18.21
C VAL A 282 -2.61 -2.12 18.11
N SER A 283 -3.42 -2.28 17.08
CA SER A 283 -4.21 -3.49 16.89
C SER A 283 -3.31 -4.71 16.70
N GLU A 284 -3.85 -5.91 16.96
CA GLU A 284 -3.12 -7.15 16.72
C GLU A 284 -2.63 -7.26 15.27
N LYS A 285 -3.46 -6.86 14.29
CA LYS A 285 -3.09 -6.81 12.87
C LYS A 285 -1.94 -5.84 12.61
N GLU A 286 -1.99 -4.63 13.15
CA GLU A 286 -0.92 -3.65 12.93
C GLU A 286 0.39 -4.13 13.56
N LYS A 287 0.36 -4.61 14.81
CA LYS A 287 1.53 -5.17 15.48
C LYS A 287 2.08 -6.39 14.73
N SER A 288 1.21 -7.21 14.13
CA SER A 288 1.70 -8.37 13.37
C SER A 288 2.59 -7.95 12.18
N PHE A 289 2.42 -6.76 11.59
CA PHE A 289 3.27 -6.26 10.50
C PHE A 289 4.41 -5.35 10.97
N PHE A 290 4.15 -4.52 11.98
CA PHE A 290 5.09 -3.49 12.46
C PHE A 290 5.94 -3.92 13.67
N GLY A 291 5.80 -5.18 14.07
CA GLY A 291 6.51 -5.78 15.20
C GLY A 291 5.68 -5.79 16.48
N ILE A 292 6.19 -6.47 17.50
CA ILE A 292 5.45 -6.81 18.74
C ILE A 292 5.15 -5.62 19.67
N ARG A 293 5.51 -4.38 19.31
CA ARG A 293 5.33 -3.19 20.15
C ARG A 293 4.45 -2.15 19.45
N PRO A 294 3.63 -1.41 20.21
CA PRO A 294 2.81 -0.35 19.66
C PRO A 294 3.67 0.80 19.14
N LEU A 295 3.29 1.36 17.98
CA LEU A 295 3.97 2.48 17.34
C LEU A 295 3.02 3.63 17.07
N ILE A 296 3.61 4.81 16.91
CA ILE A 296 2.94 6.02 16.44
C ILE A 296 3.54 6.36 15.08
N MET A 297 2.72 6.37 14.04
CA MET A 297 3.11 6.75 12.70
C MET A 297 2.75 8.21 12.45
N LEU A 298 3.76 9.01 12.15
CA LEU A 298 3.62 10.39 11.70
C LEU A 298 3.66 10.44 10.18
N CYS A 299 2.62 10.96 9.55
CA CYS A 299 2.56 11.20 8.11
C CYS A 299 2.57 12.70 7.85
N PHE A 300 3.64 13.21 7.24
CA PHE A 300 3.73 14.61 6.90
C PHE A 300 3.08 14.82 5.54
N THR A 301 2.25 15.85 5.44
CA THR A 301 1.78 16.35 4.14
C THR A 301 2.79 17.38 3.67
N GLU A 302 3.33 17.21 2.46
CA GLU A 302 4.06 18.28 1.79
C GLU A 302 3.04 19.37 1.43
N ASN A 303 2.73 20.24 2.38
CA ASN A 303 2.26 21.56 2.00
C ASN A 303 3.45 22.23 1.32
N LEU A 304 3.53 22.15 -0.02
CA LEU A 304 4.35 23.02 -0.89
C LEU A 304 3.89 24.48 -0.72
N ILE A 305 4.03 25.02 0.48
CA ILE A 305 3.91 26.44 0.76
C ILE A 305 5.36 26.95 0.83
N LEU A 306 6.00 27.03 -0.34
CA LEU A 306 7.10 27.96 -0.52
C LEU A 306 6.47 29.37 -0.54
N LYS A 307 6.25 29.94 0.65
CA LYS A 307 6.12 31.39 0.79
C LYS A 307 7.52 31.97 0.71
N ASP A 308 8.08 32.02 -0.49
CA ASP A 308 9.13 33.01 -0.77
C ASP A 308 8.44 34.35 -0.93
N GLU A 309 8.62 35.23 0.05
CA GLU A 309 7.96 36.54 0.16
C GLU A 309 8.39 37.57 -0.90
N ASN A 310 9.06 37.18 -1.99
CA ASN A 310 9.66 38.13 -2.93
C ASN A 310 9.36 37.92 -4.42
N ILE A 311 8.31 37.16 -4.80
CA ILE A 311 7.87 37.13 -6.20
C ILE A 311 6.37 37.37 -6.28
N GLN A 312 6.01 38.55 -6.79
CA GLN A 312 4.66 38.90 -7.25
C GLN A 312 4.22 37.94 -8.36
N SER A 313 3.64 36.80 -7.99
CA SER A 313 2.55 36.13 -8.72
C SER A 313 2.12 34.88 -7.95
N ASN A 314 0.91 34.93 -7.38
CA ASN A 314 0.19 33.77 -6.86
C ASN A 314 0.03 32.72 -7.98
N LYS A 315 0.91 31.70 -8.01
CA LYS A 315 0.65 30.43 -8.68
C LYS A 315 0.88 29.32 -7.67
N ILE A 316 -0.21 28.89 -7.04
CA ILE A 316 -0.26 27.59 -6.37
C ILE A 316 0.01 26.54 -7.46
N LYS A 317 1.08 25.76 -7.33
CA LYS A 317 1.41 24.70 -8.29
C LYS A 317 1.04 23.35 -7.70
N TYR A 318 -0.17 22.89 -8.00
CA TYR A 318 -0.62 21.53 -7.70
C TYR A 318 0.07 20.53 -8.63
N VAL A 319 0.77 19.54 -8.07
CA VAL A 319 1.39 18.44 -8.82
C VAL A 319 0.53 17.20 -8.63
N LEU A 320 0.02 16.62 -9.71
CA LEU A 320 -0.86 15.45 -9.62
C LEU A 320 -0.06 14.16 -9.48
N GLU A 321 -0.60 13.18 -8.78
CA GLU A 321 -0.03 11.84 -8.73
C GLU A 321 -0.32 11.08 -10.05
N HIS A 322 0.61 11.17 -11.02
CA HIS A 322 0.42 10.61 -12.37
C HIS A 322 0.11 9.12 -12.38
N GLU A 323 0.76 8.36 -11.50
CA GLU A 323 0.57 6.91 -11.42
C GLU A 323 -0.89 6.57 -11.03
N THR A 324 -1.44 7.24 -10.02
CA THR A 324 -2.85 7.05 -9.61
C THR A 324 -3.80 7.44 -10.74
N LEU A 325 -3.57 8.57 -11.41
CA LEU A 325 -4.39 8.98 -12.55
C LEU A 325 -4.35 7.98 -13.72
N LYS A 326 -3.17 7.45 -14.02
CA LYS A 326 -2.96 6.50 -15.11
C LYS A 326 -3.55 5.13 -14.79
N TYR A 327 -3.34 4.61 -13.58
CA TYR A 327 -3.65 3.23 -13.25
C TYR A 327 -5.05 3.05 -12.64
N LYS A 328 -5.47 3.95 -11.75
CA LYS A 328 -6.80 3.93 -11.13
C LYS A 328 -7.87 4.41 -12.10
N TYR A 329 -7.67 5.60 -12.66
CA TYR A 329 -8.67 6.25 -13.53
C TYR A 329 -8.45 5.98 -15.02
N LYS A 330 -7.42 5.19 -15.39
CA LYS A 330 -7.12 4.82 -16.79
C LYS A 330 -7.01 6.04 -17.71
N LEU A 331 -6.49 7.15 -17.18
CA LEU A 331 -6.25 8.37 -17.94
C LEU A 331 -5.05 8.19 -18.86
N SER A 332 -5.19 8.66 -20.10
CA SER A 332 -4.09 8.75 -21.05
C SER A 332 -3.14 9.88 -20.65
N LYS A 333 -1.90 9.83 -21.14
CA LYS A 333 -0.89 10.88 -20.89
C LYS A 333 -1.42 12.29 -21.22
N ARG A 334 -2.18 12.43 -22.33
CA ARG A 334 -2.77 13.71 -22.73
C ARG A 334 -3.89 14.17 -21.80
N GLU A 335 -4.70 13.24 -21.28
CA GLU A 335 -5.74 13.58 -20.30
C GLU A 335 -5.12 14.00 -18.95
N ILE A 336 -4.02 13.36 -18.53
CA ILE A 336 -3.27 13.76 -17.34
C ILE A 336 -2.71 15.18 -17.49
N GLU A 337 -2.10 15.50 -18.64
CA GLU A 337 -1.62 16.86 -18.94
C GLU A 337 -2.76 17.90 -18.85
N VAL A 338 -3.95 17.58 -19.36
CA VAL A 338 -5.14 18.47 -19.23
C VAL A 338 -5.51 18.67 -17.76
N CYS A 339 -5.56 17.59 -16.97
CA CYS A 339 -5.85 17.66 -15.54
C CYS A 339 -4.81 18.50 -14.79
N GLU A 340 -3.52 18.39 -15.12
CA GLU A 340 -2.45 19.19 -14.52
C GLU A 340 -2.67 20.68 -14.74
N TRP A 341 -2.93 21.09 -15.99
CA TRP A 341 -3.19 22.50 -16.26
C TRP A 341 -4.47 22.99 -15.59
N PHE A 342 -5.50 22.16 -15.58
CA PHE A 342 -6.78 22.48 -14.97
C PHE A 342 -6.66 22.68 -13.46
N VAL A 343 -6.05 21.76 -12.72
CA VAL A 343 -5.88 21.87 -11.26
C VAL A 343 -5.04 23.09 -10.89
N ASN A 344 -4.12 23.49 -11.76
CA ASN A 344 -3.31 24.71 -11.65
C ASN A 344 -4.05 26.00 -12.06
N GLY A 345 -5.37 25.94 -12.23
CA GLY A 345 -6.24 27.11 -12.40
C GLY A 345 -6.33 27.65 -13.81
N LEU A 346 -5.84 26.94 -14.84
CA LEU A 346 -6.01 27.37 -16.22
C LEU A 346 -7.45 27.12 -16.70
N LYS A 347 -8.02 28.12 -17.37
CA LYS A 347 -9.30 27.97 -18.10
C LYS A 347 -9.09 27.16 -19.37
N LEU A 348 -10.16 26.55 -19.90
CA LEU A 348 -10.09 25.66 -21.07
C LEU A 348 -9.43 26.32 -22.30
N GLU A 349 -9.65 27.63 -22.51
CA GLU A 349 -9.02 28.40 -23.58
C GLU A 349 -7.50 28.48 -23.38
N GLN A 350 -7.05 28.68 -22.14
CA GLN A 350 -5.64 28.75 -21.79
C GLN A 350 -4.98 27.37 -21.91
N ILE A 351 -5.68 26.30 -21.52
CA ILE A 351 -5.21 24.92 -21.70
C ILE A 351 -5.02 24.63 -23.20
N SER A 352 -5.94 25.11 -24.05
CA SER A 352 -5.85 24.90 -25.50
C SER A 352 -4.58 25.53 -26.09
N VAL A 353 -4.25 26.75 -25.66
CA VAL A 353 -3.02 27.44 -26.05
C VAL A 353 -1.78 26.73 -25.49
N GLN A 354 -1.81 26.37 -24.21
CA GLN A 354 -0.68 25.75 -23.52
C GLN A 354 -0.31 24.38 -24.10
N MET A 355 -1.31 23.60 -24.52
CA MET A 355 -1.12 22.27 -25.09
C MET A 355 -1.01 22.28 -26.63
N ASN A 356 -1.12 23.45 -27.26
CA ASN A 356 -1.14 23.64 -28.71
C ASN A 356 -2.20 22.76 -29.42
N ILE A 357 -3.44 22.81 -28.93
CA ILE A 357 -4.60 22.07 -29.46
C ILE A 357 -5.83 22.98 -29.55
N THR A 358 -6.87 22.54 -30.27
CA THR A 358 -8.11 23.32 -30.38
C THR A 358 -8.93 23.28 -29.08
N LEU A 359 -9.72 24.31 -28.80
CA LEU A 359 -10.65 24.34 -27.67
C LEU A 359 -11.66 23.16 -27.72
N ASN A 360 -12.07 22.74 -28.91
CA ASN A 360 -12.92 21.57 -29.09
C ASN A 360 -12.21 20.28 -28.63
N SER A 361 -10.91 20.14 -28.93
CA SER A 361 -10.10 19.01 -28.44
C SER A 361 -10.01 19.00 -26.91
N VAL A 362 -9.80 20.17 -26.28
CA VAL A 362 -9.82 20.29 -24.80
C VAL A 362 -11.17 19.84 -24.24
N ARG A 363 -12.29 20.29 -24.82
CA ARG A 363 -13.64 19.89 -24.39
C ARG A 363 -13.87 18.38 -24.52
N THR A 364 -13.37 17.75 -25.59
CA THR A 364 -13.41 16.30 -25.76
C THR A 364 -12.61 15.58 -24.66
N TYR A 365 -11.42 16.08 -24.31
CA TYR A 365 -10.64 15.52 -23.20
C TYR A 365 -11.40 15.64 -21.87
N PHE A 366 -11.97 16.81 -21.55
CA PHE A 366 -12.77 16.98 -20.32
C PHE A 366 -13.97 16.02 -20.28
N LYS A 367 -14.65 15.80 -21.40
CA LYS A 367 -15.76 14.83 -21.47
C LYS A 367 -15.29 13.41 -21.13
N ASN A 368 -14.15 12.99 -21.67
CA ASN A 368 -13.58 11.67 -21.37
C ASN A 368 -13.08 11.57 -19.93
N ILE A 369 -12.45 12.63 -19.41
CA ILE A 369 -11.97 12.71 -18.02
C ILE A 369 -13.15 12.59 -17.06
N PHE A 370 -14.23 13.34 -17.27
CA PHE A 370 -15.45 13.26 -16.46
C PHE A 370 -16.04 11.85 -16.45
N HIS A 371 -16.10 11.19 -17.60
CA HIS A 371 -16.58 9.81 -17.67
C HIS A 371 -15.65 8.84 -16.91
N LYS A 372 -14.33 8.98 -17.05
CA LYS A 372 -13.35 8.07 -16.42
C LYS A 372 -13.20 8.29 -14.91
N MET A 373 -13.41 9.51 -14.45
CA MET A 373 -13.27 9.90 -13.04
C MET A 373 -14.64 10.04 -12.34
N GLU A 374 -15.72 9.66 -13.02
CA GLU A 374 -17.09 9.70 -12.51
C GLU A 374 -17.51 11.07 -11.94
N CYS A 375 -16.98 12.15 -12.52
CA CYS A 375 -17.28 13.53 -12.10
C CYS A 375 -18.35 14.14 -12.99
N ASN A 376 -19.32 14.83 -12.39
CA ASN A 376 -20.45 15.46 -13.10
C ASN A 376 -20.24 16.97 -13.32
N SER A 377 -19.21 17.56 -12.73
CA SER A 377 -18.89 18.98 -12.88
C SER A 377 -17.39 19.29 -12.82
N GLN A 378 -17.02 20.46 -13.33
CA GLN A 378 -15.65 20.99 -13.18
C GLN A 378 -15.28 21.21 -11.71
N VAL A 379 -16.25 21.55 -10.86
CA VAL A 379 -16.01 21.77 -9.42
C VAL A 379 -15.69 20.43 -8.73
N GLU A 380 -16.45 19.40 -9.03
CA GLU A 380 -16.23 18.04 -8.51
C GLU A 380 -14.89 17.47 -8.99
N LEU A 381 -14.58 17.62 -10.28
CA LEU A 381 -13.28 17.24 -10.82
C LEU A 381 -12.13 18.00 -10.14
N MET A 382 -12.30 19.31 -9.89
CA MET A 382 -11.30 20.11 -9.20
C MET A 382 -11.04 19.58 -7.78
N GLN A 383 -12.09 19.30 -7.02
CA GLN A 383 -11.98 18.76 -5.66
C GLN A 383 -11.31 17.38 -5.65
N LEU A 384 -11.71 16.51 -6.57
CA LEU A 384 -11.10 15.18 -6.69
C LEU A 384 -9.62 15.29 -7.07
N LEU A 385 -9.27 16.13 -8.03
CA LEU A 385 -7.88 16.35 -8.44
C LEU A 385 -7.04 16.95 -7.31
N MET A 386 -7.57 17.91 -6.54
CA MET A 386 -6.91 18.47 -5.35
C MET A 386 -6.62 17.42 -4.27
N ASN A 387 -7.48 16.40 -4.14
CA ASN A 387 -7.23 15.27 -3.23
C ASN A 387 -6.19 14.27 -3.78
N LEU A 388 -5.82 14.41 -5.06
CA LEU A 388 -4.85 13.57 -5.77
C LEU A 388 -3.54 14.32 -6.06
N THR A 389 -3.31 15.44 -5.39
CA THR A 389 -2.04 16.18 -5.49
C THR A 389 -1.03 15.67 -4.49
N THR A 390 0.21 15.51 -4.94
CA THR A 390 1.37 15.13 -4.11
C THR A 390 2.08 16.33 -3.54
#